data_AF-B2ZTJ9-F1
#
_entry.id   AF-B2ZTJ9-F1
#
_cell.length_a   1.000
_cell.length_b   1.000
_cell.length_c   1.000
_cell.angle_alpha   90.00
_cell.angle_beta   90.00
_cell.angle_gamma   90.00
#
_symmetry.space_group_name_H-M   'P 1'
#
loop_
_entity.id
_entity.type
_entity.pdbx_description
1 polymer ?
#
loop_
_entity_poly.entity_id
_entity_poly.type
_entity_poly.pdbx_seq_one_letter_code
_entity_poly.pdbx_strand_id
1 'polypeptide(L)'
;HEIAHMWFGNLVTCAWWGNLWLNEGFARFYQYFLTGSVAPELGYERRFMVEQYISALSVDSVDSAHALTNPDVYNPTTVWNHFSTITYARGACI
;
A
#
# COMPACT_ATOMS: atom_id res chain seq x y z
N HIS A 1 -10.00 -2.78 -2.58
CA HIS A 1 -8.79 -3.47 -2.12
C HIS A 1 -8.80 -4.90 -2.63
N GLU A 2 -9.53 -5.81 -1.99
CA GLU A 2 -9.47 -7.26 -2.31
C GLU A 2 -9.76 -7.64 -3.76
N ILE A 3 -10.68 -6.96 -4.44
CA ILE A 3 -10.96 -7.25 -5.86
C ILE A 3 -9.74 -6.93 -6.74
N ALA A 4 -8.95 -5.90 -6.41
CA ALA A 4 -7.73 -5.58 -7.15
C ALA A 4 -6.68 -6.69 -7.01
N HIS A 5 -6.66 -7.40 -5.88
CA HIS A 5 -5.75 -8.53 -5.67
C HIS A 5 -5.98 -9.71 -6.60
N MET A 6 -7.17 -9.83 -7.20
CA MET A 6 -7.41 -10.84 -8.25
C MET A 6 -6.41 -10.73 -9.40
N TRP A 7 -5.95 -9.51 -9.73
CA TRP A 7 -4.91 -9.27 -10.74
C TRP A 7 -3.52 -9.07 -10.12
N PHE A 8 -3.40 -8.21 -9.10
CA PHE A 8 -2.11 -7.86 -8.49
C PHE A 8 -2.02 -8.38 -7.05
N GLY A 9 -1.39 -9.53 -6.88
CA GLY A 9 -1.37 -10.31 -5.65
C GLY A 9 -1.60 -11.80 -5.94
N ASN A 10 -2.61 -12.10 -6.77
CA ASN A 10 -2.98 -13.47 -7.13
C ASN A 10 -2.47 -13.87 -8.54
N LEU A 11 -2.84 -13.14 -9.60
CA LEU A 11 -2.43 -13.47 -10.96
C LEU A 11 -0.97 -13.10 -11.22
N VAL A 12 -0.57 -11.88 -10.83
CA VAL A 12 0.81 -11.43 -10.80
C VAL A 12 1.19 -11.20 -9.35
N THR A 13 2.19 -11.93 -8.87
CA THR A 13 2.63 -11.87 -7.47
C THR A 13 4.09 -11.46 -7.41
N CYS A 14 4.43 -10.61 -6.44
CA CYS A 14 5.82 -10.29 -6.12
C CYS A 14 6.66 -11.56 -5.95
N ALA A 15 7.86 -11.57 -6.55
CA ALA A 15 8.80 -12.68 -6.40
C ALA A 15 9.27 -12.86 -4.94
N TRP A 16 9.24 -11.79 -4.14
CA TRP A 16 9.64 -11.81 -2.75
C TRP A 16 8.90 -10.78 -1.90
N TRP A 17 8.78 -11.06 -0.60
CA TRP A 17 8.12 -10.21 0.40
C TRP A 17 8.75 -8.81 0.53
N GLY A 18 10.03 -8.66 0.19
CA GLY A 18 10.68 -7.35 0.14
C GLY A 18 10.03 -6.35 -0.83
N ASN A 19 9.20 -6.83 -1.76
CA ASN A 19 8.46 -6.02 -2.73
C ASN A 19 6.95 -5.96 -2.44
N LEU A 20 6.50 -6.38 -1.24
CA LEU A 20 5.09 -6.52 -0.87
C LEU A 20 4.22 -5.29 -1.21
N TRP A 21 4.80 -4.08 -1.18
CA TRP A 21 4.11 -2.85 -1.52
C TRP A 21 3.55 -2.83 -2.95
N LEU A 22 4.13 -3.57 -3.90
CA LEU A 22 3.59 -3.69 -5.26
C LEU A 22 2.25 -4.43 -5.28
N ASN A 23 1.98 -5.31 -4.31
CA ASN A 23 0.67 -5.92 -4.15
C ASN A 23 -0.25 -4.99 -3.35
N GLU A 24 0.16 -4.64 -2.12
CA GLU A 24 -0.70 -3.96 -1.15
C GLU A 24 -0.94 -2.48 -1.46
N GLY A 25 0.11 -1.76 -1.85
CA GLY A 25 0.03 -0.36 -2.29
C GLY A 25 -0.80 -0.21 -3.56
N PHE A 26 -0.61 -1.11 -4.53
CA PHE A 26 -1.43 -1.15 -5.75
C PHE A 26 -2.91 -1.38 -5.43
N ALA A 27 -3.22 -2.41 -4.62
CA ALA A 27 -4.59 -2.70 -4.24
C ALA A 27 -5.24 -1.57 -3.42
N ARG A 28 -4.44 -0.88 -2.60
CA ARG A 28 -4.86 0.31 -1.84
C ARG A 28 -5.14 1.49 -2.76
N PHE A 29 -4.30 1.78 -3.75
CA PHE A 29 -4.58 2.84 -4.73
C PHE A 29 -5.90 2.58 -5.47
N TYR A 30 -6.05 1.37 -6.04
CA TYR A 30 -7.26 1.02 -6.80
C TYR A 30 -8.51 0.93 -5.92
N GLN A 31 -8.38 0.70 -4.61
CA GLN A 31 -9.50 0.84 -3.68
C GLN A 31 -10.09 2.25 -3.77
N TYR A 32 -9.28 3.30 -3.67
CA TYR A 32 -9.78 4.67 -3.68
C TYR A 32 -10.15 5.13 -5.08
N PHE A 33 -9.31 4.84 -6.07
CA PHE A 33 -9.52 5.26 -7.45
C PHE A 33 -10.82 4.69 -8.05
N LEU A 34 -11.02 3.37 -7.97
CA LEU A 34 -12.21 2.74 -8.54
C LEU A 34 -13.47 3.08 -7.75
N THR A 35 -13.39 3.10 -6.41
CA THR A 35 -14.56 3.47 -5.59
C THR A 35 -14.95 4.91 -5.84
N GLY A 36 -14.00 5.84 -5.99
CA GLY A 36 -14.27 7.23 -6.35
C GLY A 36 -14.87 7.39 -7.75
N SER A 37 -14.56 6.48 -8.67
CA SER A 37 -15.15 6.47 -10.02
C SER A 37 -16.57 5.91 -10.04
N VAL A 38 -16.85 4.88 -9.22
CA VAL A 38 -18.16 4.20 -9.15
C VAL A 38 -19.15 4.94 -8.25
N ALA A 39 -18.68 5.58 -7.18
CA ALA A 39 -19.50 6.32 -6.20
C ALA A 39 -18.88 7.70 -5.89
N PRO A 40 -18.92 8.66 -6.84
CA PRO A 40 -18.27 9.98 -6.70
C PRO A 40 -18.76 10.79 -5.49
N GLU A 41 -20.01 10.61 -5.08
CA GLU A 41 -20.64 11.27 -3.93
C GLU A 41 -19.93 10.96 -2.60
N LEU A 42 -19.21 9.84 -2.52
CA LEU A 42 -18.47 9.45 -1.32
C LEU A 42 -17.11 10.17 -1.20
N GLY A 43 -16.68 10.91 -2.22
CA GLY A 43 -15.52 11.79 -2.17
C GLY A 43 -14.19 11.08 -1.91
N TYR A 44 -14.00 9.85 -2.44
CA TYR A 44 -12.81 9.03 -2.18
C TYR A 44 -11.49 9.68 -2.59
N GLU A 45 -11.48 10.57 -3.59
CA GLU A 45 -10.28 11.35 -3.95
C GLU A 45 -9.78 12.21 -2.78
N ARG A 46 -10.67 13.00 -2.16
CA ARG A 46 -10.33 13.82 -0.98
C ARG A 46 -9.97 12.94 0.22
N ARG A 47 -10.67 11.82 0.38
CA ARG A 47 -10.36 10.85 1.45
C ARG A 47 -8.98 10.23 1.26
N PHE A 48 -8.57 9.93 0.04
CA PHE A 48 -7.23 9.42 -0.25
C PHE A 48 -6.13 10.37 0.23
N MET A 49 -6.31 11.69 0.03
CA MET A 49 -5.35 12.69 0.52
C MET A 49 -5.19 12.65 2.04
N VAL A 50 -6.28 12.51 2.80
CA VAL A 50 -6.22 12.51 4.27
C VAL A 50 -5.83 11.15 4.83
N GLU A 51 -6.48 10.09 4.34
CA GLU A 51 -6.37 8.74 4.88
C GLU A 51 -5.09 8.03 4.43
N GLN A 52 -4.56 8.35 3.24
CA GLN A 52 -3.35 7.70 2.70
C GLN A 52 -2.17 8.68 2.64
N TYR A 53 -2.29 9.79 1.92
CA TYR A 53 -1.14 10.68 1.66
C TYR A 53 -0.58 11.33 2.94
N ILE A 54 -1.43 12.00 3.74
CA ILE A 54 -0.99 12.61 5.01
C ILE A 54 -0.50 11.55 6.01
N SER A 55 -1.20 10.41 6.07
CA SER A 55 -0.80 9.29 6.94
C SER A 55 0.58 8.74 6.56
N ALA A 56 0.85 8.56 5.26
CA ALA A 56 2.12 8.11 4.72
C ALA A 56 3.26 9.09 5.08
N LEU A 57 3.07 10.39 4.87
CA LEU A 57 4.06 11.41 5.23
C LEU A 57 4.39 11.39 6.73
N SER A 58 3.38 11.20 7.58
CA SER A 58 3.59 11.14 9.03
C SER A 58 4.48 9.97 9.43
N VAL A 59 4.26 8.77 8.89
CA VAL A 59 5.07 7.58 9.23
C VAL A 59 6.42 7.54 8.52
N ASP A 60 6.56 8.20 7.37
CA ASP A 60 7.82 8.30 6.61
C ASP A 60 8.72 9.45 7.11
N SER A 61 8.27 10.23 8.10
CA SER A 61 9.00 11.38 8.65
C SER A 61 9.94 11.06 9.82
N VAL A 62 10.02 9.79 10.25
CA VAL A 62 10.82 9.37 11.40
C VAL A 62 12.01 8.52 10.97
N ASP A 63 13.10 8.55 11.75
CA ASP A 63 14.34 7.83 11.44
C ASP A 63 14.18 6.30 11.40
N SER A 64 13.14 5.76 12.04
CA SER A 64 12.81 4.34 12.03
C SER A 64 12.00 3.89 10.81
N ALA A 65 11.62 4.80 9.92
CA ALA A 65 10.92 4.48 8.69
C ALA A 65 11.79 3.57 7.79
N HIS A 66 11.15 2.58 7.17
CA HIS A 66 11.83 1.66 6.26
C HIS A 66 11.53 2.01 4.79
N ALA A 67 12.43 1.65 3.88
CA ALA A 67 12.18 1.76 2.45
C ALA A 67 11.01 0.85 2.01
N LEU A 68 10.29 1.25 0.95
CA LEU A 68 9.21 0.44 0.37
C LEU A 68 9.73 -0.92 -0.09
N THR A 69 10.78 -0.90 -0.91
CA THR A 69 11.53 -2.11 -1.26
C THR A 69 12.58 -2.37 -0.18
N ASN A 70 12.48 -3.51 0.49
CA ASN A 70 13.41 -3.92 1.54
C ASN A 70 13.95 -5.33 1.24
N PRO A 71 15.25 -5.47 0.92
CA PRO A 71 15.84 -6.78 0.68
C PRO A 71 15.99 -7.61 1.97
N ASP A 72 15.98 -6.99 3.15
CA ASP A 72 16.25 -7.61 4.44
C ASP A 72 14.99 -8.24 5.07
N VAL A 73 14.20 -8.95 4.26
CA VAL A 73 13.02 -9.71 4.69
C VAL A 73 13.32 -11.19 4.48
N TYR A 74 13.54 -11.96 5.55
CA TYR A 74 14.06 -13.34 5.45
C TYR A 74 13.42 -14.34 6.43
N ASN A 75 12.57 -13.86 7.35
CA ASN A 75 11.86 -14.70 8.30
C ASN A 75 10.43 -14.19 8.55
N PRO A 76 9.54 -15.01 9.14
CA PRO A 76 8.14 -14.62 9.36
C PRO A 76 7.97 -13.31 10.14
N THR A 77 8.83 -13.01 11.12
CA THR A 77 8.78 -11.75 11.88
C THR A 77 9.10 -10.56 10.99
N THR A 78 10.15 -10.64 10.16
CA THR A 78 10.49 -9.57 9.21
C THR A 78 9.43 -9.41 8.12
N VAL A 79 8.76 -10.50 7.71
CA VAL A 79 7.62 -10.44 6.78
C VAL A 79 6.46 -9.67 7.44
N TRP A 80 6.10 -10.02 8.67
CA TRP A 80 5.03 -9.35 9.42
C TRP A 80 5.30 -7.86 9.62
N ASN A 81 6.54 -7.48 9.95
CA ASN A 81 6.91 -6.08 10.11
C ASN A 81 6.78 -5.27 8.81
N HIS A 82 6.86 -5.94 7.65
CA HIS A 82 6.68 -5.31 6.35
C HIS A 82 5.22 -5.02 6.00
N PHE A 83 4.24 -5.57 6.74
CA PHE A 83 2.84 -5.18 6.65
C PHE A 83 2.59 -3.89 7.46
N SER A 84 3.13 -2.78 6.99
CA SER A 84 3.14 -1.49 7.68
C SER A 84 2.39 -0.39 6.92
N THR A 85 2.10 0.73 7.59
CA THR A 85 1.54 1.92 6.93
C THR A 85 2.38 2.38 5.74
N ILE A 86 3.71 2.20 5.77
CA ILE A 86 4.58 2.52 4.62
C ILE A 86 4.21 1.63 3.42
N THR A 87 4.16 0.32 3.59
CA THR A 87 3.83 -0.63 2.52
C THR A 87 2.47 -0.36 1.87
N TYR A 88 1.46 -0.01 2.68
CA TYR A 88 0.12 0.28 2.18
C TYR A 88 -0.06 1.71 1.69
N ALA A 89 0.11 2.70 2.57
CA ALA A 89 -0.25 4.09 2.30
C ALA A 89 0.80 4.78 1.41
N ARG A 90 2.09 4.67 1.75
CA ARG A 90 3.16 5.26 0.91
C ARG A 90 3.22 4.55 -0.45
N GLY A 91 3.08 3.22 -0.45
CA GLY A 91 3.04 2.42 -1.67
C GLY A 91 1.87 2.79 -2.60
N ALA A 92 0.75 3.26 -2.06
CA ALA A 92 -0.39 3.72 -2.86
C ALA A 92 -0.22 5.14 -3.43
N CYS A 93 0.69 5.95 -2.88
CA CYS A 93 0.85 7.37 -3.21
C CYS A 93 1.89 7.66 -4.30
N ILE A 94 2.69 6.67 -4.70
CA ILE A 94 3.76 6.81 -5.72
C ILE A 94 3.38 6.13 -7.02
#